data_AF-A0A3C1V1H7-F1
#
_entry.id   AF-A0A3C1V1H7-F1
#
_cell.length_a   1.000
_cell.length_b   1.000
_cell.length_c   1.000
_cell.angle_alpha   90.00
_cell.angle_beta   90.00
_cell.angle_gamma   90.00
#
_symmetry.space_group_name_H-M   'P 1'
#
loop_
_entity.id
_entity.type
_entity.pdbx_description
1 polymer ?
#
loop_
_entity_poly.entity_id
_entity_poly.type
_entity_poly.pdbx_seq_one_letter_code
_entity_poly.pdbx_strand_id
1 'polypeptide(L)'
;YHLYLSHDEVAGYCLHIHSCDDGASSFPLGTKPLPVECTDIFLRATFEGSSLQFSWSLTGETFSNIGPVLDASTLSDDYGSHLDFTGTFVGMTCVDLTGMKALAEFHFLEFLN
;
A
#
# COMPACT_ATOMS: atom_id res chain seq x y z
N TYR A 1 -6.94 -0.47 -0.88
CA TYR A 1 -5.76 -0.65 0.01
C TYR A 1 -4.54 0.06 -0.57
N HIS A 2 -3.66 0.62 0.27
CA HIS A 2 -2.49 1.39 -0.15
C HIS A 2 -1.32 1.17 0.83
N LEU A 3 -0.23 0.54 0.37
CA LEU A 3 1.06 0.49 1.07
C LEU A 3 1.93 1.63 0.54
N TYR A 4 2.49 2.45 1.42
CA TYR A 4 3.24 3.63 1.03
C TYR A 4 4.40 3.95 1.97
N LEU A 5 5.42 4.60 1.40
CA LEU A 5 6.48 5.28 2.12
C LEU A 5 6.04 6.71 2.45
N SER A 6 6.28 7.13 3.69
CA SER A 6 6.00 8.48 4.18
C SER A 6 7.12 8.93 5.13
N HIS A 7 6.93 10.10 5.75
CA HIS A 7 7.75 10.60 6.83
C HIS A 7 6.89 10.83 8.07
N ASP A 8 7.34 10.31 9.21
CA ASP A 8 6.78 10.52 10.56
C ASP A 8 7.77 11.32 11.41
N GLU A 9 7.28 12.19 12.29
CA GLU A 9 8.12 13.11 13.07
C GLU A 9 9.05 12.41 14.05
N VAL A 10 8.73 11.18 14.47
CA VAL A 10 9.52 10.39 15.44
C VAL A 10 10.26 9.26 14.75
N ALA A 11 9.59 8.51 13.87
CA ALA A 11 10.16 7.37 13.17
C ALA A 11 11.02 7.75 11.95
N GLY A 12 10.92 8.98 11.46
CA GLY A 12 11.58 9.40 10.22
C GLY A 12 10.90 8.79 9.00
N TYR A 13 11.68 8.33 8.02
CA TYR A 13 11.11 7.60 6.88
C TYR A 13 10.46 6.30 7.36
N CYS A 14 9.24 6.06 6.91
CA CYS A 14 8.48 4.94 7.42
C CYS A 14 7.44 4.42 6.42
N LEU A 15 7.16 3.12 6.50
CA LEU A 15 6.11 2.46 5.76
C LEU A 15 4.80 2.43 6.55
N HIS A 16 3.70 2.70 5.85
CA HIS A 16 2.37 2.59 6.41
C HIS A 16 1.39 1.97 5.40
N ILE A 17 0.31 1.39 5.92
CA ILE A 17 -0.83 0.91 5.13
C ILE A 17 -2.06 1.78 5.44
N HIS A 18 -2.77 2.21 4.39
CA HIS A 18 -4.10 2.81 4.47
C HIS A 18 -5.11 1.91 3.76
N SER A 19 -6.28 1.78 4.36
CA SER A 19 -7.44 1.11 3.79
C SER A 19 -8.61 2.08 3.75
N CYS A 20 -9.41 1.99 2.69
CA CYS A 20 -10.68 2.66 2.57
C CYS A 20 -11.69 1.59 2.18
N ASP A 21 -12.67 1.35 3.05
CA ASP A 21 -13.72 0.35 2.88
C ASP A 21 -15.07 1.07 2.95
N ASP A 22 -15.79 1.11 1.83
CA ASP A 22 -17.05 1.87 1.65
C ASP A 22 -16.99 3.30 2.24
N GLY A 23 -15.87 4.01 1.96
CA GLY A 23 -15.60 5.37 2.45
C GLY A 23 -15.03 5.44 3.88
N ALA A 24 -15.03 4.35 4.65
CA ALA A 24 -14.44 4.29 5.98
C ALA A 24 -12.92 4.08 5.90
N SER A 25 -12.16 5.07 6.36
CA SER A 25 -10.70 4.98 6.42
C SER A 25 -10.21 4.24 7.65
N SER A 26 -9.22 3.35 7.46
CA SER A 26 -8.50 2.69 8.52
C SER A 26 -7.02 2.53 8.21
N PHE A 27 -6.24 2.30 9.27
CA PHE A 27 -4.78 2.23 9.24
C PHE A 27 -4.35 0.91 9.88
N PRO A 28 -4.12 -0.17 9.10
CA PRO A 28 -3.87 -1.51 9.64
C PRO A 28 -2.63 -1.64 10.55
N LEU A 29 -1.67 -0.70 10.47
CA LEU A 29 -0.52 -0.64 11.38
C LEU A 29 -0.79 0.18 12.66
N GLY A 30 -2.00 0.72 12.81
CA GLY A 30 -2.37 1.60 13.91
C GLY A 30 -1.55 2.89 13.89
N THR A 31 -1.02 3.28 15.06
CA THR A 31 -0.21 4.50 15.25
C THR A 31 1.30 4.23 15.18
N LYS A 32 1.71 3.03 14.76
CA LYS A 32 3.12 2.61 14.73
C LYS A 32 3.50 2.27 13.29
N PRO A 33 3.88 3.25 12.47
CA PRO A 33 4.44 2.95 11.16
C PRO A 33 5.74 2.15 11.31
N LEU A 34 6.13 1.44 10.26
CA LEU A 34 7.38 0.68 10.25
C LEU A 34 8.53 1.61 9.81
N PRO A 35 9.50 1.94 10.69
CA PRO A 35 10.63 2.77 10.29
C PRO A 35 11.49 2.09 9.22
N VAL A 36 12.01 2.87 8.28
CA VAL A 36 12.96 2.42 7.27
C VAL A 36 14.12 3.42 7.15
N GLU A 37 15.32 2.91 6.90
CA GLU A 37 16.54 3.74 6.87
C GLU A 37 16.78 4.41 5.50
N CYS A 38 16.06 4.00 4.45
CA CYS A 38 16.23 4.51 3.09
C CYS A 38 14.91 4.59 2.33
N THR A 39 14.93 5.37 1.24
CA THR A 39 13.75 5.66 0.41
C THR A 39 13.70 4.87 -0.90
N ASP A 40 14.84 4.31 -1.35
CA ASP A 40 14.89 3.37 -2.46
C ASP A 40 14.57 1.97 -1.92
N ILE A 41 13.36 1.51 -2.18
CA ILE A 41 12.79 0.29 -1.60
C ILE A 41 11.86 -0.40 -2.60
N PHE A 42 11.72 -1.70 -2.46
CA PHE A 42 10.77 -2.51 -3.22
C PHE A 42 9.50 -2.69 -2.39
N LEU A 43 8.36 -2.43 -3.01
CA LEU A 43 7.03 -2.70 -2.44
C LEU A 43 6.38 -3.82 -3.24
N ARG A 44 5.67 -4.73 -2.56
CA ARG A 44 5.00 -5.87 -3.19
C ARG A 44 3.62 -6.09 -2.60
N ALA A 45 2.65 -6.31 -3.47
CA ALA A 45 1.33 -6.83 -3.18
C ALA A 45 1.24 -8.25 -3.72
N THR A 46 0.92 -9.24 -2.87
CA THR A 46 0.69 -10.62 -3.28
C THR A 46 -0.78 -10.94 -3.12
N PHE A 47 -1.43 -11.38 -4.20
CA PHE A 47 -2.82 -11.82 -4.19
C PHE A 47 -2.88 -13.34 -4.21
N GLU A 48 -3.64 -13.93 -3.29
CA GLU A 48 -3.96 -15.35 -3.27
C GLU A 48 -5.48 -15.51 -3.09
N GLY A 49 -6.20 -15.70 -4.20
CA GLY A 49 -7.65 -15.63 -4.21
C GLY A 49 -8.14 -14.24 -3.75
N SER A 50 -8.92 -14.21 -2.67
CA SER A 50 -9.38 -12.97 -2.04
C SER A 50 -8.43 -12.39 -0.99
N SER A 51 -7.26 -13.01 -0.77
CA SER A 51 -6.28 -12.52 0.21
C SER A 51 -5.28 -11.59 -0.45
N LEU A 52 -5.03 -10.43 0.16
CA LEU A 52 -3.95 -9.52 -0.20
C LEU A 52 -2.95 -9.41 0.95
N GLN A 53 -1.69 -9.81 0.72
CA GLN A 53 -0.58 -9.57 1.65
C GLN A 53 0.40 -8.56 1.07
N PHE A 54 0.65 -7.50 1.82
CA PHE A 54 1.73 -6.56 1.51
C PHE A 54 3.07 -7.03 2.07
N SER A 55 4.14 -6.75 1.33
CA SER A 55 5.52 -6.98 1.76
C SER A 55 6.45 -5.95 1.15
N TRP A 56 7.66 -5.84 1.70
CA TRP A 56 8.67 -4.88 1.25
C TRP A 56 10.08 -5.47 1.32
N SER A 57 11.02 -4.87 0.60
CA SER A 57 12.42 -5.29 0.59
C SER A 57 13.35 -4.11 0.31
N LEU A 58 14.58 -4.18 0.83
CA LEU A 58 15.68 -3.27 0.48
C LEU A 58 16.42 -3.71 -0.78
N THR A 59 16.41 -5.02 -1.08
CA THR A 59 17.23 -5.59 -2.17
C THR A 59 16.40 -6.11 -3.34
N GLY A 60 15.09 -6.29 -3.14
CA GLY A 60 14.22 -6.94 -4.12
C GLY A 60 14.35 -8.46 -4.15
N GLU A 61 15.15 -9.05 -3.25
CA GLU A 61 15.34 -10.51 -3.16
C GLU A 61 14.54 -11.12 -2.01
N THR A 62 14.75 -10.62 -0.78
CA THR A 62 14.07 -11.10 0.42
C THR A 62 13.02 -10.10 0.86
N PHE A 63 11.76 -10.52 0.86
CA PHE A 63 10.63 -9.68 1.24
C PHE A 63 10.17 -10.00 2.65
N SER A 64 9.92 -8.94 3.43
CA SER A 64 9.31 -9.04 4.76
C SER A 64 7.85 -8.60 4.67
N ASN A 65 6.94 -9.41 5.20
CA ASN A 65 5.53 -9.04 5.27
C ASN A 65 5.35 -7.80 6.16
N ILE A 66 4.40 -6.94 5.77
CA ILE A 66 4.01 -5.77 6.55
C ILE A 66 2.49 -5.74 6.68
N GLY A 67 2.02 -5.54 7.91
CA GLY A 67 0.60 -5.54 8.24
C GLY A 67 -0.06 -6.92 8.11
N PRO A 68 -1.38 -6.98 8.37
CA PRO A 68 -2.15 -8.21 8.26
C PRO A 68 -2.40 -8.60 6.80
N VAL A 69 -2.92 -9.81 6.60
CA VAL A 69 -3.59 -10.19 5.36
C VAL A 69 -4.90 -9.39 5.27
N LEU A 70 -5.12 -8.74 4.13
CA LEU A 70 -6.26 -7.88 3.83
C LEU A 70 -7.25 -8.63 2.94
N ASP A 71 -8.53 -8.26 3.04
CA ASP A 71 -9.61 -8.87 2.26
C ASP A 71 -9.81 -8.15 0.91
N ALA A 72 -9.14 -8.66 -0.12
CA ALA A 72 -9.25 -8.14 -1.48
C ALA A 72 -10.63 -8.36 -2.12
N SER A 73 -11.51 -9.19 -1.57
CA SER A 73 -12.88 -9.35 -2.11
C SER A 73 -13.71 -8.07 -2.00
N THR A 74 -13.32 -7.18 -1.06
CA THR A 74 -13.90 -5.85 -0.91
C THR A 74 -13.63 -4.92 -2.10
N LEU A 75 -12.65 -5.25 -2.96
CA LEU A 75 -12.29 -4.47 -4.15
C LEU A 75 -13.02 -4.98 -5.40
N SER A 76 -14.31 -5.28 -5.30
CA SER A 76 -15.10 -5.85 -6.40
C SER A 76 -16.36 -5.06 -6.66
N ASP A 77 -16.90 -5.18 -7.89
CA ASP A 77 -18.15 -4.53 -8.29
C ASP A 77 -19.37 -5.06 -7.50
N ASP A 78 -19.23 -6.24 -6.87
CA ASP A 78 -20.28 -6.90 -6.08
C ASP A 78 -20.23 -6.54 -4.59
N TYR A 79 -19.24 -5.76 -4.15
CA TYR A 79 -19.06 -5.40 -2.75
C TYR A 79 -19.61 -4.00 -2.43
N GLY A 80 -20.26 -3.86 -1.27
CA GLY A 80 -20.81 -2.58 -0.80
C GLY A 80 -22.30 -2.41 -1.10
N SER A 81 -22.79 -1.18 -0.92
CA SER A 81 -24.22 -0.84 -1.10
C SER A 81 -24.55 -0.21 -2.46
N HIS A 82 -23.54 -0.04 -3.31
CA HIS A 82 -23.61 0.64 -4.59
C HIS A 82 -23.41 -0.34 -5.74
N LEU A 83 -23.87 0.06 -6.93
CA LEU A 83 -23.62 -0.69 -8.15
C LEU A 83 -22.39 -0.10 -8.82
N ASP A 84 -21.32 -0.88 -8.88
CA ASP A 84 -20.03 -0.48 -9.45
C ASP A 84 -19.78 -1.21 -10.78
N PHE A 85 -18.85 -0.68 -11.59
CA PHE A 85 -18.65 -1.11 -12.98
C PHE A 85 -17.18 -1.11 -13.43
N THR A 86 -16.24 -1.24 -12.49
CA THR A 86 -14.81 -1.13 -12.80
C THR A 86 -14.06 -2.41 -12.48
N GLY A 87 -13.71 -2.60 -11.21
CA GLY A 87 -12.89 -3.71 -10.75
C GLY A 87 -11.54 -3.25 -10.17
N THR A 88 -10.81 -4.21 -9.61
CA THR A 88 -9.54 -3.96 -8.93
C THR A 88 -8.45 -3.49 -9.91
N PHE A 89 -7.74 -2.43 -9.54
CA PHE A 89 -6.49 -2.00 -10.17
C PHE A 89 -5.32 -2.10 -9.19
N VAL A 90 -4.13 -2.39 -9.74
CA VAL A 90 -2.85 -2.25 -9.04
C VAL A 90 -2.06 -1.17 -9.77
N GLY A 91 -1.48 -0.24 -9.01
CA GLY A 91 -0.74 0.88 -9.57
C GLY A 91 0.18 1.53 -8.55
N MET A 92 0.86 2.58 -9.01
CA MET A 92 1.78 3.39 -8.21
C MET A 92 1.20 4.78 -8.06
N THR A 93 1.39 5.37 -6.88
CA THR A 93 0.82 6.68 -6.55
C THR A 93 1.85 7.50 -5.78
N CYS A 94 1.78 8.82 -5.92
CA CYS A 94 2.48 9.78 -5.09
C CYS A 94 1.46 10.80 -4.62
N VAL A 95 1.38 11.02 -3.31
CA VAL A 95 0.42 11.94 -2.70
C VAL A 95 1.20 12.95 -1.87
N ASP A 96 1.12 14.21 -2.27
CA ASP A 96 1.68 15.33 -1.52
C ASP A 96 0.56 16.24 -1.05
N LEU A 97 0.28 16.20 0.26
CA LEU A 97 -0.75 17.03 0.89
C LEU A 97 -0.23 18.44 1.24
N THR A 98 1.07 18.69 1.14
CA THR A 98 1.68 19.99 1.44
C THR A 98 1.55 20.97 0.26
N GLY A 99 1.33 20.45 -0.95
CA GLY A 99 1.31 21.23 -2.19
C GLY A 99 2.69 21.63 -2.71
N MET A 100 3.76 21.12 -2.11
CA MET A 100 5.15 21.44 -2.47
C MET A 100 5.65 20.70 -3.72
N LYS A 101 4.82 19.83 -4.31
CA LYS A 101 5.13 19.00 -5.47
C LYS A 101 6.29 18.04 -5.19
N ALA A 102 6.24 17.37 -4.05
CA ALA A 102 7.16 16.28 -3.75
C ALA A 102 7.15 15.23 -4.86
N LEU A 103 8.34 14.75 -5.23
CA LEU A 103 8.54 13.78 -6.30
C LEU A 103 8.74 12.39 -5.71
N ALA A 104 8.07 11.40 -6.30
CA ALA A 104 8.43 10.00 -6.15
C ALA A 104 8.85 9.46 -7.51
N GLU A 105 10.02 8.82 -7.56
CA GLU A 105 10.54 8.16 -8.76
C GLU A 105 10.32 6.65 -8.63
N PHE A 106 9.67 6.06 -9.64
CA PHE A 106 9.42 4.64 -9.70
C PHE A 106 10.23 4.04 -10.85
N HIS A 107 11.16 3.15 -10.52
CA HIS A 107 12.03 2.54 -11.54
C HIS A 107 11.27 1.55 -12.45
N PHE A 108 10.32 0.80 -11.88
CA PHE A 108 9.50 -0.15 -12.63
C PHE A 108 8.21 -0.49 -11.86
N LEU A 109 7.25 -1.05 -12.59
CA LEU A 109 6.11 -1.78 -12.06
C LEU A 109 6.08 -3.14 -12.77
N GLU A 110 6.08 -4.22 -11.99
CA GLU A 110 6.12 -5.58 -12.50
C GLU A 110 4.90 -6.36 -12.02
N PHE A 111 4.36 -7.21 -12.91
CA PHE A 111 3.31 -8.17 -12.61
C PHE A 111 3.86 -9.57 -12.81
N LEU A 112 3.88 -10.34 -11.72
CA LEU A 112 4.31 -11.73 -11.70
C LEU A 112 3.08 -12.62 -11.54
N ASN A 113 3.07 -13.74 -12.27
CA ASN A 113 2.01 -14.75 -12.21
C ASN A 113 2.36 -15.89 -11.25
#